data_AF-A0A2N3RC85-F1
#
_entry.id   AF-A0A2N3RC85-F1
#
_cell.length_a   1.000
_cell.length_b   1.000
_cell.length_c   1.000
_cell.angle_alpha   90.00
_cell.angle_beta   90.00
_cell.angle_gamma   90.00
#
_symmetry.space_group_name_H-M   'P 1'
#
loop_
_entity.id
_entity.type
_entity.pdbx_description
1 polymer ?
#
loop_
_entity_poly.entity_id
_entity_poly.type
_entity_poly.pdbx_seq_one_letter_code
_entity_poly.pdbx_strand_id
1 'polypeptide(L)'
;MSHQMHPDEDVQDNLLNWNDRAVVHANGGYGDLDAFVKDSSALSPATMRDLEVLKSHLPEHSIKGLRLLHLQCHIGTDTLSWWCLGARNVYGLVFLPLRWIMPGNYLNK
;
A
#
# COMPACT_ATOMS: atom_id res chain seq x y z
N MET A 1 -21.46 21.40 19.10
CA MET A 1 -21.95 20.02 19.28
C MET A 1 -20.74 19.15 19.54
N SER A 2 -20.64 18.50 20.70
CA SER A 2 -19.55 17.57 21.00
C SER A 2 -19.81 16.27 20.25
N HIS A 3 -18.91 15.90 19.34
CA HIS A 3 -18.92 14.57 18.74
C HIS A 3 -18.52 13.57 19.82
N GLN A 4 -19.47 12.77 20.29
CA GLN A 4 -19.17 11.61 21.14
C GLN A 4 -18.56 10.54 20.24
N MET A 5 -17.27 10.25 20.44
CA MET A 5 -16.64 9.08 19.81
C MET A 5 -17.18 7.82 20.45
N HIS A 6 -17.50 6.83 19.62
CA HIS A 6 -17.86 5.48 20.02
C HIS A 6 -16.79 4.55 19.45
N PRO A 7 -15.61 4.43 20.11
CA PRO A 7 -14.41 3.89 19.49
C PRO A 7 -14.58 2.48 18.94
N ASP A 8 -15.38 1.65 19.61
CA ASP A 8 -15.65 0.29 19.16
C ASP A 8 -16.50 0.28 17.88
N GLU A 9 -17.54 1.12 17.81
CA GLU A 9 -18.38 1.27 16.61
C GLU A 9 -17.59 1.89 15.46
N ASP A 10 -16.81 2.95 15.72
CA ASP A 10 -15.96 3.63 14.73
C ASP A 10 -14.92 2.66 14.12
N VAL A 11 -14.32 1.80 14.96
CA VAL A 11 -13.36 0.78 14.51
C VAL A 11 -14.05 -0.30 13.68
N GLN A 12 -15.25 -0.74 14.07
CA GLN A 12 -16.02 -1.74 13.30
C GLN A 12 -16.46 -1.18 11.95
N ASP A 13 -16.95 0.05 11.89
CA ASP A 13 -17.37 0.69 10.65
C ASP A 13 -16.18 0.90 9.70
N ASN A 14 -15.03 1.33 10.23
CA ASN A 14 -13.80 1.42 9.45
C ASN A 14 -13.37 0.04 8.92
N LEU A 15 -13.46 -1.01 9.75
CA LEU A 15 -13.14 -2.37 9.33
C LEU A 15 -14.06 -2.83 8.20
N LEU A 16 -15.38 -2.67 8.33
CA LEU A 16 -16.35 -3.03 7.29
C LEU A 16 -16.07 -2.28 5.98
N ASN A 17 -15.81 -0.98 6.06
CA ASN A 17 -15.46 -0.18 4.90
C ASN A 17 -14.20 -0.67 4.18
N TRP A 18 -13.16 -1.05 4.93
CA TRP A 18 -11.93 -1.62 4.38
C TRP A 18 -12.14 -3.02 3.79
N ASN A 19 -12.99 -3.85 4.42
CA ASN A 19 -13.35 -5.18 3.91
C ASN A 19 -13.97 -5.09 2.52
N ASP A 20 -14.90 -4.17 2.32
CA ASP A 20 -15.61 -4.00 1.06
C ASP A 20 -14.66 -3.57 -0.08
N ARG A 21 -13.74 -2.64 0.21
CA ARG A 21 -12.77 -2.15 -0.78
C ARG A 21 -11.69 -3.18 -1.12
N ALA A 22 -11.34 -4.07 -0.18
CA ALA A 22 -10.33 -5.10 -0.41
C ALA A 22 -10.65 -6.00 -1.63
N VAL A 23 -11.93 -6.25 -1.90
CA VAL A 23 -12.36 -7.03 -3.07
C VAL A 23 -12.07 -6.30 -4.38
N VAL A 24 -12.34 -5.00 -4.44
CA VAL A 24 -12.04 -4.17 -5.63
C VAL A 24 -10.53 -4.11 -5.87
N HIS A 25 -9.77 -3.93 -4.79
CA HIS A 25 -8.32 -3.89 -4.81
C HIS A 25 -7.67 -5.17 -5.34
N ALA A 26 -8.17 -6.35 -4.93
CA ALA A 26 -7.67 -7.63 -5.39
C ALA A 26 -7.95 -7.88 -6.89
N ASN A 27 -9.00 -7.27 -7.44
CA ASN A 27 -9.43 -7.44 -8.83
C ASN A 27 -8.95 -6.31 -9.77
N GLY A 28 -7.81 -5.69 -9.46
CA GLY A 28 -7.18 -4.67 -10.31
C GLY A 28 -7.39 -3.21 -9.87
N GLY A 29 -7.97 -2.96 -8.69
CA GLY A 29 -8.17 -1.62 -8.16
C GLY A 29 -6.88 -0.82 -7.91
N TYR A 30 -5.72 -1.47 -7.84
CA TYR A 30 -4.40 -0.83 -7.65
C TYR A 30 -3.58 -0.67 -8.94
N GLY A 31 -4.18 -0.97 -10.10
CA GLY A 31 -3.53 -0.82 -11.41
C GLY A 31 -2.98 -2.13 -11.98
N ASP A 32 -2.07 -1.99 -12.94
CA ASP A 32 -1.55 -3.11 -13.72
C ASP A 32 -0.48 -3.89 -12.93
N LEU A 33 -0.92 -4.97 -12.29
CA LEU A 33 0.00 -5.88 -11.59
C LEU A 33 0.93 -6.63 -12.55
N ASP A 34 0.50 -6.86 -13.79
CA ASP A 34 1.35 -7.53 -14.77
C ASP A 34 2.56 -6.66 -15.12
N ALA A 35 2.44 -5.33 -15.07
CA ALA A 35 3.56 -4.42 -15.28
C ALA A 35 4.67 -4.65 -14.24
N PHE A 36 4.31 -4.81 -12.96
CA PHE A 36 5.27 -5.10 -11.87
C PHE A 36 5.89 -6.49 -11.97
N VAL A 37 5.17 -7.46 -12.55
CA VAL A 37 5.73 -8.81 -12.81
C VAL A 37 6.71 -8.77 -13.99
N LYS A 38 6.42 -7.99 -15.03
CA LYS A 38 7.23 -7.91 -16.26
C LYS A 38 8.45 -6.98 -16.12
N ASP A 39 8.35 -5.95 -15.30
CA ASP A 39 9.38 -4.93 -15.12
C ASP A 39 9.64 -4.69 -13.63
N SER A 40 10.83 -5.11 -13.18
CA SER A 40 11.27 -4.91 -11.80
C SER A 40 11.53 -3.46 -11.42
N SER A 41 11.52 -2.53 -12.38
CA SER A 41 11.65 -1.09 -12.17
C SER A 41 10.31 -0.34 -12.25
N ALA A 42 9.20 -1.06 -12.41
CA ALA A 42 7.88 -0.47 -12.46
C ALA A 42 7.57 0.36 -11.20
N LEU A 43 6.93 1.51 -11.42
CA LEU A 43 6.51 2.44 -10.37
C LEU A 43 5.00 2.62 -10.41
N SER A 44 4.37 2.65 -9.24
CA SER A 44 2.93 2.84 -9.16
C SER A 44 2.59 4.32 -9.38
N PRO A 45 1.47 4.63 -10.05
CA PRO A 45 1.02 6.01 -10.21
C PRO A 45 0.74 6.71 -8.87
N ALA A 46 0.34 5.96 -7.84
CA ALA A 46 0.09 6.49 -6.50
C ALA A 46 1.39 6.95 -5.84
N THR A 47 2.41 6.10 -5.83
CA THR A 47 3.74 6.44 -5.29
C THR A 47 4.36 7.64 -6.02
N MET A 48 4.20 7.73 -7.34
CA MET A 48 4.68 8.89 -8.10
C MET A 48 4.01 10.20 -7.67
N ARG A 49 2.68 10.20 -7.47
CA ARG A 49 1.96 11.39 -6.98
C ARG A 49 2.37 11.75 -5.56
N ASP A 50 2.50 10.76 -4.68
CA ASP A 50 2.88 10.98 -3.29
C ASP A 50 4.31 11.54 -3.19
N LEU A 51 5.23 11.04 -4.02
CA LEU A 51 6.59 11.56 -4.07
C LEU A 51 6.61 13.05 -4.43
N GLU A 52 5.81 13.51 -5.40
CA GLU A 52 5.74 14.93 -5.75
C GLU A 52 5.34 15.82 -4.57
N VAL A 53 4.39 15.36 -3.75
CA VAL A 53 3.97 16.07 -2.52
C VAL A 53 5.08 16.04 -1.47
N LEU A 54 5.74 14.90 -1.30
CA LEU A 54 6.74 14.70 -0.27
C LEU A 54 8.09 15.38 -0.56
N LYS A 55 8.44 15.63 -1.83
CA LYS A 55 9.74 16.20 -2.24
C LYS A 55 10.15 17.43 -1.45
N SER A 56 9.23 18.35 -1.16
CA SER A 56 9.53 19.57 -0.40
C SER A 56 9.87 19.32 1.07
N HIS A 57 9.46 18.17 1.60
CA HIS A 57 9.63 17.75 2.99
C HIS A 57 10.78 16.75 3.18
N LEU A 58 11.35 16.24 2.09
CA LEU A 58 12.41 15.24 2.10
C LEU A 58 13.81 15.87 2.01
N PRO A 59 14.82 15.27 2.67
CA PRO A 59 16.21 15.64 2.44
C PRO A 59 16.57 15.44 0.97
N GLU A 60 17.31 16.38 0.39
CA GLU A 60 17.73 16.35 -1.03
C GLU A 60 16.57 16.16 -2.02
N HIS A 61 15.33 16.45 -1.61
CA HIS A 61 14.11 16.22 -2.38
C HIS A 61 13.97 14.77 -2.88
N SER A 62 14.45 13.79 -2.10
CA SER A 62 14.48 12.38 -2.49
C SER A 62 14.27 11.44 -1.31
N ILE A 63 13.80 10.23 -1.60
CA ILE A 63 13.74 9.12 -0.63
C ILE A 63 15.03 8.30 -0.58
N LYS A 64 16.01 8.62 -1.45
CA LYS A 64 17.20 7.79 -1.65
C LYS A 64 18.00 7.66 -0.35
N GLY A 65 18.35 6.41 0.00
CA GLY A 65 19.10 6.11 1.22
C GLY A 65 18.27 6.15 2.52
N LEU A 66 16.99 6.56 2.47
CA LEU A 66 16.13 6.61 3.64
C LEU A 66 15.55 5.24 4.00
N ARG A 67 15.10 5.11 5.25
CA ARG A 67 14.35 3.94 5.74
C ARG A 67 12.88 4.32 5.85
N LEU A 68 12.00 3.51 5.27
CA LEU A 68 10.57 3.80 5.16
C LEU A 68 9.73 2.72 5.84
N LEU A 69 8.71 3.15 6.57
CA LEU A 69 7.58 2.32 6.99
C LEU A 69 6.37 2.76 6.17
N HIS A 70 5.91 1.90 5.26
CA HIS A 70 4.75 2.14 4.42
C HIS A 70 3.52 1.48 5.03
N LEU A 71 2.66 2.31 5.64
CA LEU A 71 1.42 1.86 6.28
C LEU A 71 0.30 1.72 5.25
N GLN A 72 -0.63 0.81 5.52
CA GLN A 72 -1.73 0.47 4.62
C GLN A 72 -1.19 0.05 3.25
N CYS A 73 -0.19 -0.84 3.22
CA CYS A 73 0.52 -1.16 1.98
C CYS A 73 -0.28 -1.97 0.94
N HIS A 74 -1.49 -2.43 1.30
CA HIS A 74 -2.36 -3.21 0.42
C HIS A 74 -1.65 -4.43 -0.18
N ILE A 75 -1.62 -4.53 -1.51
CA ILE A 75 -0.94 -5.60 -2.27
C ILE A 75 0.56 -5.31 -2.50
N GLY A 76 1.07 -4.16 -2.04
CA GLY A 76 2.50 -3.89 -1.95
C GLY A 76 3.17 -3.20 -3.15
N THR A 77 2.42 -2.82 -4.21
CA THR A 77 2.97 -2.13 -5.39
C THR A 77 3.73 -0.85 -5.02
N ASP A 78 3.20 -0.10 -4.08
CA ASP A 78 3.77 1.17 -3.64
C ASP A 78 5.01 0.93 -2.77
N THR A 79 4.98 -0.10 -1.91
CA THR A 79 6.16 -0.55 -1.15
C THR A 79 7.33 -0.88 -2.09
N LEU A 80 7.07 -1.60 -3.18
CA LEU A 80 8.08 -1.93 -4.19
C LEU A 80 8.54 -0.68 -4.96
N SER A 81 7.62 0.23 -5.27
CA SER A 81 7.95 1.48 -5.95
C SER A 81 8.91 2.34 -5.12
N TRP A 82 8.67 2.46 -3.81
CA TRP A 82 9.58 3.16 -2.89
C TRP A 82 10.97 2.52 -2.85
N TRP A 83 11.06 1.19 -2.92
CA TRP A 83 12.33 0.48 -3.02
C TRP A 83 13.05 0.82 -4.33
N CYS A 84 12.35 0.76 -5.47
CA CYS A 84 12.91 1.07 -6.80
C CYS A 84 13.40 2.52 -6.91
N LEU A 85 12.76 3.45 -6.21
CA LEU A 85 13.17 4.86 -6.13
C LEU A 85 14.45 5.09 -5.30
N GLY A 86 15.00 4.04 -4.67
CA GLY A 86 16.30 4.07 -4.00
C GLY A 86 16.25 4.16 -2.48
N ALA A 87 15.10 3.86 -1.86
CA ALA A 87 15.02 3.72 -0.42
C ALA A 87 15.95 2.60 0.04
N ARG A 88 16.65 2.80 1.16
CA ARG A 88 17.59 1.81 1.70
C ARG A 88 16.88 0.60 2.28
N ASN A 89 15.75 0.82 2.94
CA ASN A 89 14.88 -0.22 3.48
C ASN A 89 13.43 0.26 3.42
N VAL A 90 12.51 -0.61 3.02
CA VAL A 90 11.08 -0.33 3.03
C VAL A 90 10.36 -1.50 3.69
N TYR A 91 9.54 -1.21 4.69
CA TYR A 91 8.70 -2.20 5.35
C TYR A 91 7.24 -1.84 5.11
N GLY A 92 6.49 -2.76 4.49
CA GLY A 92 5.05 -2.61 4.29
C GLY A 92 4.27 -3.21 5.46
N LEU A 93 3.25 -2.50 5.95
CA LEU A 93 2.31 -3.00 6.94
C LEU A 93 0.87 -2.76 6.45
N VAL A 94 0.03 -3.80 6.49
CA VAL A 94 -1.40 -3.70 6.19
C VAL A 94 -2.18 -4.58 7.15
N PHE A 95 -3.34 -4.10 7.59
CA PHE A 95 -4.33 -4.93 8.27
C PHE A 95 -5.33 -5.40 7.23
N LEU A 96 -5.25 -6.67 6.87
CA LEU A 96 -6.22 -7.29 5.97
C LEU A 96 -7.13 -8.23 6.76
N PRO A 97 -8.42 -8.30 6.40
CA PRO A 97 -9.31 -9.29 6.98
C PRO A 97 -8.94 -10.64 6.38
N LEU A 98 -8.69 -11.63 7.24
CA LEU A 98 -8.23 -12.98 6.93
C LEU A 98 -9.08 -13.76 5.90
N ARG A 99 -10.18 -13.22 5.37
CA ARG A 99 -11.09 -13.95 4.49
C ARG A 99 -10.62 -14.09 3.04
N TRP A 100 -9.55 -13.39 2.64
CA TRP A 100 -9.13 -13.29 1.23
C TRP A 100 -7.69 -13.73 0.96
N ILE A 101 -7.03 -14.46 1.86
CA ILE A 101 -5.79 -15.18 1.49
C ILE A 101 -6.18 -16.28 0.48
N MET A 102 -6.18 -15.88 -0.79
CA MET A 102 -5.98 -16.64 -2.02
C MET A 102 -6.71 -18.01 -2.12
N PRO A 103 -7.86 -18.11 -2.83
CA PRO A 103 -8.28 -19.40 -3.38
C PRO A 103 -7.37 -19.75 -4.56
N GLY A 104 -6.16 -20.23 -4.29
CA GLY A 104 -5.23 -20.62 -5.36
C GLY A 104 -3.87 -21.07 -4.84
N ASN A 105 -3.58 -22.36 -5.03
CA ASN A 105 -2.29 -23.00 -4.82
C ASN A 105 -1.14 -22.25 -5.54
N TYR A 106 -0.43 -21.37 -4.85
CA TYR A 106 0.87 -20.83 -5.29
C TYR A 106 2.03 -21.23 -4.37
N LEU A 107 1.85 -22.32 -3.61
CA LEU A 107 2.95 -23.06 -2.96
C LEU A 107 3.14 -24.37 -3.71
N ASN A 108 3.68 -24.30 -4.93
CA ASN A 108 4.41 -25.37 -5.62
C ASN A 108 4.83 -24.86 -7.00
N LYS A 109 6.04 -24.28 -7.09
CA LYS A 109 7.01 -24.46 -8.18
C LYS A 109 8.40 -24.19 -7.61
#